data_AF-N8YKV2-F1
#
_entry.id   AF-N8YKV2-F1
#
_cell.length_a   1.000
_cell.length_b   1.000
_cell.length_c   1.000
_cell.angle_alpha   90.00
_cell.angle_beta   90.00
_cell.angle_gamma   90.00
#
_symmetry.space_group_name_H-M   'P 1'
#
loop_
_entity.id
_entity.type
_entity.pdbx_description
1 polymer ?
#
loop_
_entity_poly.entity_id
_entity_poly.type
_entity_poly.pdbx_seq_one_letter_code
_entity_poly.pdbx_strand_id
1 'polypeptide(L)'
;MILRVCIALMFFITTNVKAKENLLTGEEISKKYKVVQSLNIPENYGNGMVLTMYAHIYKINVTQCVIVSRLDNESNFGGYESIVYFKKGIMLRSSQQEFASIFLDDDAKIKSDQIKYGNYLNGKEVQIGLKEDFIEYRKKFNKKTLAVC
;
A
#
# COMPACT_ATOMS: atom_id res chain seq x y z
N MET A 1 33.90 -52.79 9.34
CA MET A 1 34.16 -51.94 10.51
C MET A 1 34.19 -50.50 10.02
N ILE A 2 33.05 -49.82 9.92
CA ILE A 2 32.42 -49.03 11.00
C ILE A 2 33.43 -48.12 11.70
N LEU A 3 33.54 -46.87 11.24
CA LEU A 3 33.91 -45.76 12.10
C LEU A 3 32.89 -44.64 11.92
N ARG A 4 31.91 -44.67 12.81
CA ARG A 4 31.03 -43.54 13.14
C ARG A 4 31.88 -42.49 13.86
N VAL A 5 31.69 -41.21 13.55
CA VAL A 5 31.55 -40.05 14.48
C VAL A 5 31.23 -38.86 13.55
N CYS A 6 29.96 -38.54 13.32
CA CYS A 6 29.22 -37.54 14.11
C CYS A 6 29.98 -36.22 14.28
N ILE A 7 30.12 -35.44 13.21
CA ILE A 7 30.34 -33.99 13.33
C ILE A 7 29.04 -33.31 12.95
N ALA A 8 28.44 -32.72 13.99
CA ALA A 8 27.25 -31.93 14.01
C ALA A 8 27.12 -31.02 12.78
N LEU A 9 26.21 -31.39 11.87
CA LEU A 9 25.52 -30.39 11.06
C LEU A 9 24.55 -29.69 12.01
N MET A 10 25.09 -28.73 12.77
CA MET A 10 24.29 -27.82 13.57
C MET A 10 23.22 -27.25 12.66
N PHE A 11 21.98 -27.53 13.05
CA PHE A 11 20.80 -26.78 12.70
C PHE A 11 21.15 -25.33 12.37
N PHE A 12 21.10 -24.99 11.08
CA PHE A 12 20.70 -23.64 10.71
C PHE A 12 19.24 -23.53 11.17
N ILE A 13 19.06 -23.18 12.44
CA ILE A 13 17.85 -22.55 12.92
C ILE A 13 17.82 -21.23 12.14
N THR A 14 17.25 -21.27 10.94
CA THR A 14 16.76 -20.07 10.28
C THR A 14 15.68 -19.55 11.21
N THR A 15 16.09 -18.70 12.14
CA THR A 15 15.14 -17.83 12.80
C THR A 15 14.53 -17.05 11.63
N ASN A 16 13.31 -17.45 11.25
CA ASN A 16 12.43 -16.61 10.49
C ASN A 16 12.08 -15.45 11.42
N VAL A 17 13.05 -14.55 11.64
CA VAL A 17 12.78 -13.20 12.05
C VAL A 17 11.94 -12.69 10.89
N LYS A 18 10.62 -12.76 11.06
CA LYS A 18 9.67 -12.10 10.20
C LYS A 18 9.98 -10.62 10.37
N ALA A 19 10.97 -10.15 9.60
CA ALA A 19 11.30 -8.76 9.52
C ALA A 19 9.98 -8.09 9.18
N LYS A 20 9.44 -7.34 10.13
CA LYS A 20 8.33 -6.46 9.90
C LYS A 20 8.91 -5.48 8.88
N GLU A 21 8.71 -5.76 7.59
CA GLU A 21 9.19 -4.88 6.54
C GLU A 21 8.61 -3.51 6.91
N ASN A 22 9.49 -2.54 7.20
CA ASN A 22 9.08 -1.17 7.44
C ASN A 22 8.52 -0.64 6.11
N LEU A 23 7.25 -0.93 5.87
CA LEU A 23 6.46 -0.37 4.80
C LEU A 23 6.27 1.10 5.16
N LEU A 24 6.79 1.97 4.29
CA LEU A 24 6.57 3.40 4.41
C LEU A 24 5.09 3.70 4.28
N THR A 25 4.60 4.66 5.05
CA THR A 25 3.26 5.22 4.88
C THR A 25 3.18 6.09 3.63
N GLY A 26 1.97 6.39 3.17
CA GLY A 26 1.75 7.29 2.06
C GLY A 26 2.25 8.72 2.33
N GLU A 27 2.18 9.19 3.58
CA GLU A 27 2.80 10.46 3.97
C GLU A 27 4.33 10.45 3.84
N GLU A 28 4.98 9.35 4.20
CA GLU A 28 6.43 9.21 4.04
C GLU A 28 6.82 9.09 2.56
N ILE A 29 6.03 8.35 1.76
CA ILE A 29 6.23 8.19 0.32
C ILE A 29 6.08 9.52 -0.40
N SER A 30 5.04 10.30 -0.10
CA SER A 30 4.76 11.57 -0.77
C SER A 30 5.84 12.62 -0.54
N LYS A 31 6.45 12.62 0.66
CA LYS A 31 7.59 13.48 1.00
C LYS A 31 8.89 13.05 0.32
N LYS A 32 9.04 11.75 0.04
CA LYS A 32 10.31 11.17 -0.45
C LYS A 32 10.40 11.04 -1.97
N TYR A 33 9.28 10.87 -2.66
CA TYR A 33 9.27 10.52 -4.08
C TYR A 33 8.40 11.46 -4.91
N LYS A 34 8.75 11.57 -6.20
CA LYS A 34 8.01 12.42 -7.14
C LYS A 34 6.81 11.69 -7.71
N VAL A 35 5.65 12.36 -7.71
CA VAL A 35 4.44 11.91 -8.39
C VAL A 35 4.68 11.85 -9.90
N VAL A 36 4.36 10.71 -10.49
CA VAL A 36 4.38 10.45 -11.93
C VAL A 36 3.01 10.70 -12.54
N GLN A 37 1.96 10.25 -11.85
CA GLN A 37 0.57 10.35 -12.27
C GLN A 37 -0.35 10.28 -11.04
N SER A 38 -1.48 10.99 -11.11
CA SER A 38 -2.61 10.89 -10.18
C SER A 38 -3.81 10.29 -10.91
N LEU A 39 -4.62 9.51 -10.20
CA LEU A 39 -5.77 8.77 -10.70
C LEU A 39 -6.93 8.90 -9.71
N ASN A 40 -8.14 8.95 -10.25
CA ASN A 40 -9.37 8.78 -9.47
C ASN A 40 -10.02 7.46 -9.92
N ILE A 41 -10.29 6.57 -8.97
CA ILE A 41 -10.92 5.28 -9.20
C ILE A 41 -12.25 5.25 -8.44
N PRO A 42 -13.39 4.95 -9.10
CA PRO A 42 -14.64 4.75 -8.40
C PRO A 42 -14.63 3.41 -7.66
N GLU A 43 -15.00 3.43 -6.39
CA GLU A 43 -15.24 2.25 -5.55
C GLU A 43 -16.75 2.07 -5.38
N ASN A 44 -17.29 0.96 -5.88
CA ASN A 44 -18.73 0.70 -5.89
C ASN A 44 -19.12 -0.25 -4.76
N TYR A 45 -20.00 0.19 -3.89
CA TYR A 45 -20.54 -0.61 -2.81
C TYR A 45 -21.85 -1.28 -3.23
N GLY A 46 -22.13 -2.46 -2.67
CA GLY A 46 -23.31 -3.26 -3.01
C GLY A 46 -24.66 -2.58 -2.74
N ASN A 47 -24.67 -1.50 -1.96
CA ASN A 47 -25.85 -0.66 -1.70
C ASN A 47 -26.05 0.47 -2.75
N GLY A 48 -25.26 0.48 -3.84
CA GLY A 48 -25.32 1.49 -4.90
C GLY A 48 -24.53 2.77 -4.61
N MET A 49 -23.87 2.86 -3.46
CA MET A 49 -22.97 3.97 -3.14
C MET A 49 -21.68 3.87 -3.97
N VAL A 50 -21.21 5.02 -4.46
CA VAL A 50 -19.95 5.13 -5.18
C VAL A 50 -19.07 6.13 -4.46
N LEU A 51 -17.96 5.66 -3.90
CA LEU A 51 -16.93 6.51 -3.33
C LEU A 51 -15.79 6.70 -4.33
N THR A 52 -15.00 7.77 -4.17
CA THR A 52 -13.84 8.02 -5.02
C THR A 52 -12.56 7.69 -4.26
N MET A 53 -11.84 6.69 -4.75
CA MET A 53 -10.49 6.38 -4.32
C MET A 53 -9.48 7.24 -5.10
N TYR A 54 -8.66 7.98 -4.36
CA TYR A 54 -7.61 8.83 -4.92
C TYR A 54 -6.29 8.07 -4.89
N ALA A 55 -5.68 7.85 -6.06
CA ALA A 55 -4.43 7.13 -6.19
C ALA A 55 -3.32 7.99 -6.81
N HIS A 56 -2.16 7.98 -6.19
CA HIS A 56 -0.96 8.64 -6.67
C HIS A 56 0.13 7.61 -6.94
N ILE A 57 0.74 7.71 -8.11
CA ILE A 57 1.82 6.83 -8.56
C ILE A 57 3.13 7.59 -8.43
N TYR A 58 4.08 7.01 -7.71
CA TYR A 58 5.39 7.58 -7.44
C TYR A 58 6.49 6.73 -8.05
N LYS A 59 7.54 7.38 -8.54
CA LYS A 59 8.76 6.71 -8.98
C LYS A 59 9.72 6.58 -7.80
N ILE A 60 10.07 5.35 -7.41
CA ILE A 60 11.06 5.09 -6.36
C ILE A 60 12.47 5.15 -6.95
N ASN A 61 12.70 4.41 -8.02
CA ASN A 61 13.99 4.35 -8.72
C ASN A 61 13.77 4.06 -10.21
N VAL A 62 14.84 3.69 -10.94
CA VAL A 62 14.79 3.43 -12.39
C VAL A 62 13.81 2.31 -12.76
N THR A 63 13.55 1.36 -11.86
CA THR A 63 12.77 0.15 -12.18
C THR A 63 11.59 -0.11 -11.26
N GLN A 64 11.43 0.65 -10.18
CA GLN A 64 10.39 0.44 -9.19
C GLN A 64 9.55 1.68 -8.99
N CYS A 65 8.26 1.45 -8.88
CA CYS A 65 7.25 2.44 -8.59
C CYS A 65 6.38 1.97 -7.43
N VAL A 66 5.65 2.91 -6.84
CA VAL A 66 4.67 2.65 -5.80
C VAL A 66 3.40 3.42 -6.08
N ILE A 67 2.27 2.76 -5.88
CA ILE A 67 0.95 3.39 -5.88
C ILE A 67 0.58 3.58 -4.41
N VAL A 68 0.18 4.79 -4.05
CA VAL A 68 -0.49 5.08 -2.79
C VAL A 68 -1.90 5.48 -3.13
N SER A 69 -2.88 4.73 -2.68
CA SER A 69 -4.29 5.06 -2.83
C SER A 69 -4.96 5.26 -1.48
N ARG A 70 -5.91 6.17 -1.42
CA ARG A 70 -6.74 6.43 -0.24
C ARG A 70 -8.20 6.41 -0.61
N LEU A 71 -8.96 5.77 0.25
CA LEU A 71 -10.41 5.85 0.25
C LEU A 71 -10.86 6.38 1.60
N ASP A 72 -11.44 7.58 1.60
CA ASP A 72 -12.14 8.12 2.76
C ASP A 72 -13.48 7.38 2.92
N ASN A 73 -13.89 7.14 4.17
CA ASN A 73 -15.20 6.60 4.48
C ASN A 73 -16.31 7.64 4.25
N GLU A 74 -17.57 7.22 4.37
CA GLU A 74 -18.75 8.07 4.15
C GLU A 74 -18.77 9.33 5.02
N SER A 75 -18.32 9.23 6.27
CA SER A 75 -18.25 10.37 7.20
C SER A 75 -17.05 11.27 6.93
N ASN A 76 -16.14 10.86 6.05
CA ASN A 76 -14.87 11.52 5.79
C ASN A 76 -14.02 11.69 7.06
N PHE A 77 -14.22 10.87 8.10
CA PHE A 77 -13.48 10.96 9.37
C PHE A 77 -12.27 10.02 9.41
N GLY A 78 -12.17 9.14 8.43
CA GLY A 78 -11.07 8.20 8.29
C GLY A 78 -11.28 7.36 7.05
N GLY A 79 -10.61 6.23 6.99
CA GLY A 79 -10.67 5.36 5.84
C GLY A 79 -9.51 4.38 5.85
N TYR A 80 -9.07 4.01 4.66
CA TYR A 80 -7.87 3.20 4.51
C TYR A 80 -6.95 3.73 3.41
N GLU A 81 -5.66 3.49 3.62
CA GLU A 81 -4.61 3.74 2.66
C GLU A 81 -4.05 2.41 2.18
N SER A 82 -3.98 2.25 0.86
CA SER A 82 -3.42 1.09 0.19
C SER A 82 -2.13 1.47 -0.49
N ILE A 83 -1.10 0.65 -0.30
CA ILE A 83 0.24 0.88 -0.85
C ILE A 83 0.63 -0.35 -1.66
N VAL A 84 0.92 -0.15 -2.94
CA VAL A 84 1.28 -1.22 -3.88
C VAL A 84 2.62 -0.91 -4.52
N TYR A 85 3.64 -1.68 -4.18
CA TYR A 85 4.96 -1.62 -4.82
C TYR A 85 4.98 -2.52 -6.05
N PHE A 86 5.51 -2.03 -7.16
CA PHE A 86 5.54 -2.77 -8.41
C PHE A 86 6.76 -2.43 -9.28
N LYS A 87 7.07 -3.33 -10.22
CA LYS A 87 8.15 -3.20 -11.20
C LYS A 87 7.71 -3.74 -12.55
N LYS A 88 7.82 -2.95 -13.62
CA LYS A 88 7.43 -3.35 -14.99
C LYS A 88 6.01 -3.94 -15.05
N GLY A 89 5.06 -3.30 -14.36
CA GLY A 89 3.68 -3.76 -14.26
C GLY A 89 3.45 -5.02 -13.41
N ILE A 90 4.46 -5.54 -12.70
CA ILE A 90 4.33 -6.70 -11.80
C ILE A 90 4.33 -6.23 -10.35
N MET A 91 3.28 -6.58 -9.59
CA MET A 91 3.19 -6.31 -8.16
C MET A 91 4.27 -7.08 -7.40
N LEU A 92 4.99 -6.39 -6.51
CA LEU A 92 6.04 -6.96 -5.68
C LEU A 92 5.53 -7.25 -4.26
N ARG A 93 4.87 -6.26 -3.66
CA ARG A 93 4.29 -6.32 -2.32
C ARG A 93 3.22 -5.25 -2.18
N SER A 94 2.30 -5.47 -1.26
CA SER A 94 1.23 -4.53 -0.98
C SER A 94 0.84 -4.54 0.50
N SER A 95 0.22 -3.46 0.93
CA SER A 95 -0.35 -3.33 2.26
C SER A 95 -1.56 -2.42 2.22
N GLN A 96 -2.46 -2.62 3.18
CA GLN A 96 -3.55 -1.71 3.46
C GLN A 96 -3.54 -1.38 4.95
N GLN A 97 -3.76 -0.12 5.30
CA GLN A 97 -3.74 0.34 6.68
C GLN A 97 -4.89 1.31 6.90
N GLU A 98 -5.58 1.17 8.03
CA GLU A 98 -6.60 2.13 8.46
C GLU A 98 -5.96 3.48 8.79
N PHE A 99 -6.71 4.55 8.60
CA PHE A 99 -6.34 5.86 9.15
C PHE A 99 -7.57 6.61 9.67
N ALA A 100 -7.32 7.55 10.57
CA ALA A 100 -8.29 8.53 11.03
C ALA A 100 -7.80 9.95 10.70
N SER A 101 -8.74 10.82 10.33
CA SER A 101 -8.49 12.26 10.20
C SER A 101 -8.19 12.85 11.58
N ILE A 102 -7.30 13.83 11.62
CA ILE A 102 -7.05 14.65 12.80
C ILE A 102 -7.73 16.00 12.56
N PHE A 103 -8.59 16.42 13.49
CA PHE A 103 -9.28 17.71 13.43
C PHE A 103 -8.57 18.74 14.31
N LEU A 104 -8.47 19.96 13.80
CA LEU A 104 -7.76 21.08 14.45
C LEU A 104 -8.70 22.00 15.26
N ASP A 105 -10.01 21.78 15.13
CA ASP A 105 -11.08 22.52 15.79
C ASP A 105 -12.08 21.56 16.47
N ASP A 106 -12.73 22.04 17.52
CA ASP A 106 -13.69 21.25 18.32
C ASP A 106 -14.94 20.84 17.51
N ASP A 107 -15.27 21.61 16.46
CA ASP A 107 -16.39 21.37 15.55
C ASP A 107 -16.10 20.33 14.45
N ALA A 108 -14.87 19.81 14.38
CA ALA A 108 -14.40 18.87 13.35
C ALA A 108 -14.60 19.35 11.90
N LYS A 109 -14.42 20.65 11.63
CA LYS A 109 -14.55 21.24 10.28
C LYS A 109 -13.19 21.41 9.59
N ILE A 110 -12.12 21.58 10.36
CA ILE A 110 -10.77 21.84 9.86
C ILE A 110 -9.92 20.61 10.07
N LYS A 111 -9.51 19.98 8.97
CA LYS A 111 -8.62 18.81 9.00
C LYS A 111 -7.16 19.24 9.01
N SER A 112 -6.36 18.49 9.75
CA SER A 112 -4.91 18.48 9.61
C SER A 112 -4.51 17.84 8.28
N ASP A 113 -3.39 18.28 7.72
CA ASP A 113 -2.72 17.59 6.60
C ASP A 113 -2.12 16.23 7.04
N GLN A 114 -2.02 16.00 8.35
CA GLN A 114 -1.58 14.75 8.95
C GLN A 114 -2.75 13.84 9.29
N ILE A 115 -2.54 12.54 9.15
CA ILE A 115 -3.49 11.50 9.56
C ILE A 115 -2.93 10.61 10.66
N LYS A 116 -3.83 10.03 11.46
CA LYS A 116 -3.47 9.04 12.47
C LYS A 116 -3.61 7.64 11.89
N TYR A 117 -2.49 6.99 11.65
CA TYR A 117 -2.46 5.61 11.16
C TYR A 117 -2.88 4.60 12.23
N GLY A 118 -3.71 3.64 11.82
CA GLY A 118 -4.27 2.57 12.64
C GLY A 118 -3.70 1.19 12.29
N ASN A 119 -4.57 0.18 12.30
CA ASN A 119 -4.16 -1.21 12.11
C ASN A 119 -3.89 -1.54 10.64
N TYR A 120 -2.96 -2.47 10.41
CA TYR A 120 -2.78 -3.08 9.10
C TYR A 120 -3.88 -4.10 8.83
N LEU A 121 -4.49 -3.98 7.65
CA LEU A 121 -5.53 -4.87 7.15
C LEU A 121 -4.87 -5.95 6.27
N ASN A 122 -4.68 -7.14 6.86
CA ASN A 122 -3.92 -8.25 6.24
C ASN A 122 -4.79 -9.48 5.93
N GLY A 123 -6.11 -9.31 5.87
CA GLY A 123 -7.03 -10.40 5.51
C GLY A 123 -6.81 -10.90 4.09
N LYS A 124 -7.12 -12.18 3.84
CA LYS A 124 -7.01 -12.77 2.49
C LYS A 124 -7.81 -11.99 1.45
N GLU A 125 -9.01 -11.56 1.81
CA GLU A 125 -9.89 -10.75 0.97
C GLU A 125 -9.26 -9.40 0.62
N VAL A 126 -8.63 -8.74 1.60
CA VAL A 126 -7.90 -7.47 1.38
C VAL A 126 -6.77 -7.68 0.35
N GLN A 127 -6.03 -8.77 0.47
CA GLN A 127 -4.94 -9.08 -0.47
C GLN A 127 -5.44 -9.44 -1.88
N ILE A 128 -6.67 -9.95 -2.01
CA ILE A 128 -7.34 -10.17 -3.29
C ILE A 128 -7.75 -8.82 -3.88
N GLY A 129 -8.45 -7.98 -3.11
CA GLY A 129 -8.86 -6.64 -3.55
C GLY A 129 -7.69 -5.78 -4.01
N LEU A 130 -6.57 -5.76 -3.27
CA LEU A 130 -5.36 -5.03 -3.68
C LEU A 130 -4.81 -5.47 -5.05
N LYS A 131 -4.97 -6.74 -5.42
CA LYS A 131 -4.57 -7.25 -6.75
C LYS A 131 -5.53 -6.81 -7.84
N GLU A 132 -6.82 -6.81 -7.56
CA GLU A 132 -7.87 -6.34 -8.47
C GLU A 132 -7.71 -4.84 -8.73
N ASP A 133 -7.54 -4.06 -7.67
CA ASP A 133 -7.21 -2.63 -7.73
C ASP A 133 -5.98 -2.37 -8.59
N PHE A 134 -4.92 -3.15 -8.40
CA PHE A 134 -3.70 -3.00 -9.19
C PHE A 134 -3.92 -3.23 -10.69
N ILE A 135 -4.79 -4.17 -11.05
CA ILE A 135 -5.18 -4.39 -12.45
C ILE A 135 -5.94 -3.16 -12.97
N GLU A 136 -6.86 -2.60 -12.18
CA GLU A 136 -7.61 -1.40 -12.56
C GLU A 136 -6.73 -0.15 -12.69
N TYR A 137 -5.78 0.08 -11.77
CA TYR A 137 -4.82 1.17 -11.87
C TYR A 137 -4.05 1.09 -13.18
N ARG A 138 -3.55 -0.10 -13.53
CA ARG A 138 -2.73 -0.30 -14.74
C ARG A 138 -3.48 0.02 -16.03
N LYS A 139 -4.78 -0.24 -16.10
CA LYS A 139 -5.62 0.13 -17.26
C LYS A 139 -5.65 1.64 -17.50
N LYS A 140 -5.42 2.44 -16.46
CA LYS A 140 -5.46 3.93 -16.50
C LYS A 140 -4.08 4.58 -16.60
N PHE A 141 -3.00 3.81 -16.72
CA PHE A 141 -1.65 4.39 -16.84
C PHE A 141 -1.48 5.16 -18.15
N ASN A 142 -0.98 6.39 -18.05
CA ASN A 142 -0.65 7.16 -19.24
C ASN A 142 0.71 6.71 -19.83
N LYS A 143 1.04 7.20 -21.04
CA LYS A 143 2.30 6.85 -21.73
C LYS A 143 3.55 7.13 -20.91
N LYS A 144 3.57 8.22 -20.13
CA LYS A 144 4.70 8.58 -19.27
C LYS A 144 4.86 7.55 -18.16
N THR A 145 3.78 7.20 -17.48
CA THR A 145 3.79 6.19 -16.40
C THR A 145 4.27 4.84 -16.93
N LEU A 146 3.76 4.37 -18.06
CA LEU A 146 4.19 3.12 -18.72
C LEU A 146 5.66 3.12 -19.15
N ALA A 147 6.27 4.29 -19.33
CA ALA A 147 7.68 4.40 -19.71
C ALA A 147 8.61 4.40 -18.49
N VAL A 148 8.14 4.87 -17.33
CA VAL A 148 8.96 4.97 -16.11
C VAL A 148 8.67 3.89 -15.07
N CYS A 149 7.53 3.21 -15.21
CA CYS A 149 7.02 2.12 -14.40
C CYS A 149 6.61 0.96 -15.34
#